data_AF-A0A6G0X990-F1
#
_entry.id   AF-A0A6G0X990-F1
#
_cell.length_a   1.000
_cell.length_b   1.000
_cell.length_c   1.000
_cell.angle_alpha   90.00
_cell.angle_beta   90.00
_cell.angle_gamma   90.00
#
_symmetry.space_group_name_H-M   'P 1'
#
loop_
_entity.id
_entity.type
_entity.pdbx_description
1 polymer ?
#
loop_
_entity_poly.entity_id
_entity_poly.type
_entity_poly.pdbx_seq_one_letter_code
_entity_poly.pdbx_strand_id
1 'polypeptide(L)'
;MKKFHVRPPHFRIRQELRTQITMAISTSPRHSFDTENDILALIDEGILDYSSAEDSIETDTAMDIQDTLDESMHAFSLSVPVAPMSPQSSVADAAEKTTKYLEKLYCMLEQCPPSVAAWTNDGTAFAIYNSSALEKTMIPKFFKPIKFESFARQLNSYGFKKTKLVMRDTVVFEFRHARFVRGQSDQLRTIQRRRRRMQRLSSTDMADMSDMELRCMVGDMMRFVQTLQSELIETKEMVKSLVDSKTNDMADF
;
A
#
# COMPACT_ATOMS: atom_id res chain seq x y z
N MET A 1 52.53 -0.50 52.60
CA MET A 1 51.34 0.15 53.22
C MET A 1 50.44 0.68 52.11
N LYS A 2 49.12 0.57 52.30
CA LYS A 2 48.08 0.44 51.26
C LYS A 2 47.78 1.77 50.54
N LYS A 3 47.74 1.75 49.21
CA LYS A 3 47.29 2.87 48.36
C LYS A 3 45.76 3.01 48.47
N PHE A 4 45.27 4.12 48.99
CA PHE A 4 43.84 4.46 48.96
C PHE A 4 43.46 4.93 47.55
N HIS A 5 42.67 4.12 46.84
CA HIS A 5 42.00 4.51 45.61
C HIS A 5 40.64 5.11 45.97
N VAL A 6 40.53 6.44 45.92
CA VAL A 6 39.23 7.12 46.02
C VAL A 6 38.51 6.90 44.68
N ARG A 7 37.40 6.17 44.69
CA ARG A 7 36.58 5.95 43.49
C ARG A 7 35.82 7.23 43.14
N PRO A 8 35.73 7.61 41.85
CA PRO A 8 35.07 8.83 41.41
C PRO A 8 33.53 8.75 41.56
N PRO A 9 32.83 9.88 41.72
CA PRO A 9 31.42 9.96 42.16
C PRO A 9 30.41 9.44 41.14
N HIS A 10 30.82 9.16 39.90
CA HIS A 10 29.93 8.71 38.81
C HIS A 10 29.45 7.25 38.90
N PHE A 11 30.08 6.41 39.74
CA PHE A 11 29.70 4.99 39.82
C PHE A 11 28.44 4.77 40.70
N ARG A 12 28.23 5.64 41.70
CA ARG A 12 27.04 5.60 42.56
C ARG A 12 25.77 5.93 41.78
N ILE A 13 25.82 6.96 40.95
CA ILE A 13 24.66 7.44 40.17
C ILE A 13 24.16 6.36 39.18
N ARG A 14 25.08 5.61 38.55
CA ARG A 14 24.70 4.52 37.61
C ARG A 14 24.14 3.27 38.29
N GLN A 15 24.61 2.95 39.51
CA GLN A 15 24.05 1.86 40.31
C GLN A 15 22.68 2.24 40.85
N GLU A 16 22.51 3.48 41.33
CA GLU A 16 21.24 4.02 41.83
C GLU A 16 20.15 4.00 40.75
N LEU A 17 20.48 4.46 39.53
CA LEU A 17 19.55 4.43 38.39
C LEU A 17 19.19 3.01 37.96
N ARG A 18 20.12 2.05 38.02
CA ARG A 18 19.81 0.64 37.70
C ARG A 18 18.89 0.00 38.73
N THR A 19 19.10 0.29 40.02
CA THR A 19 18.23 -0.21 41.08
C THR A 19 16.84 0.44 41.01
N GLN A 20 16.75 1.74 40.72
CA GLN A 20 15.47 2.44 40.53
C GLN A 20 14.69 1.94 39.31
N ILE A 21 15.35 1.72 38.17
CA ILE A 21 14.70 1.16 36.97
C ILE A 21 14.23 -0.29 37.22
N THR A 22 15.02 -1.10 37.92
CA THR A 22 14.66 -2.50 38.22
C THR A 22 13.49 -2.58 39.21
N MET A 23 13.44 -1.72 40.22
CA MET A 23 12.29 -1.63 41.12
C MET A 23 11.03 -1.14 40.38
N ALA A 24 11.14 -0.11 39.52
CA ALA A 24 10.02 0.42 38.74
C ALA A 24 9.42 -0.59 37.75
N ILE A 25 10.22 -1.51 37.20
CA ILE A 25 9.72 -2.59 36.33
C ILE A 25 9.06 -3.71 37.15
N SER A 26 9.45 -3.90 38.42
CA SER A 26 8.89 -4.95 39.29
C SER A 26 7.60 -4.55 40.02
N THR A 27 7.27 -3.25 40.11
CA THR A 27 6.11 -2.74 40.85
C THR A 27 4.93 -2.31 39.99
N SER A 28 4.94 -2.56 38.68
CA SER A 28 3.80 -2.25 37.83
C SER A 28 2.86 -3.46 37.71
N PRO A 29 1.58 -3.36 38.12
CA PRO A 29 0.62 -4.43 37.91
C PRO A 29 0.50 -4.71 36.42
N ARG A 30 0.52 -5.99 36.04
CA ARG A 30 0.10 -6.42 34.71
C ARG A 30 -1.38 -6.08 34.56
N HIS A 31 -1.67 -4.89 34.05
CA HIS A 31 -3.03 -4.51 33.68
C HIS A 31 -3.34 -5.16 32.34
N SER A 32 -4.35 -6.04 32.31
CA SER A 32 -4.97 -6.50 31.08
C SER A 32 -5.41 -5.28 30.28
N PHE A 33 -5.06 -5.22 29.00
CA PHE A 33 -5.61 -4.21 28.10
C PHE A 33 -7.06 -4.58 27.81
N ASP A 34 -7.99 -4.12 28.65
CA ASP A 34 -9.42 -4.12 28.36
C ASP A 34 -9.74 -2.82 27.61
N THR A 35 -9.67 -2.91 26.28
CA THR A 35 -9.83 -1.79 25.34
C THR A 35 -11.12 -1.00 25.50
N GLU A 36 -12.17 -1.59 26.08
CA GLU A 36 -13.47 -0.91 26.24
C GLU A 36 -13.46 0.14 27.35
N ASN A 37 -12.79 -0.11 28.47
CA ASN A 37 -12.79 0.83 29.60
C ASN A 37 -11.85 2.01 29.35
N ASP A 38 -10.74 1.80 28.65
CA ASP A 38 -9.81 2.87 28.27
C ASP A 38 -10.43 3.83 27.24
N ILE A 39 -11.29 3.32 26.35
CA ILE A 39 -12.03 4.14 25.37
C ILE A 39 -13.06 5.03 26.08
N LEU A 40 -13.75 4.50 27.10
CA LEU A 40 -14.75 5.26 27.87
C LEU A 40 -14.08 6.35 28.75
N ALA A 41 -12.92 6.07 29.33
CA ALA A 41 -12.15 7.07 30.07
C ALA A 41 -11.65 8.23 29.20
N LEU A 42 -11.38 7.97 27.91
CA LEU A 42 -10.99 8.98 26.93
C LEU A 42 -12.16 9.88 26.46
N ILE A 43 -13.40 9.39 26.58
CA ILE A 43 -14.61 10.16 26.27
C ILE A 43 -14.94 11.12 27.43
N ASP A 44 -14.67 10.73 28.67
CA ASP A 44 -14.95 11.53 29.89
C ASP A 44 -13.94 12.69 30.09
N GLU A 45 -12.72 12.55 29.55
CA GLU A 45 -11.69 13.62 29.51
C GLU A 45 -11.90 14.63 28.36
N GLY A 46 -13.01 14.53 27.62
CA GLY A 46 -13.41 15.52 26.61
C GLY A 46 -12.53 15.57 25.35
N ILE A 47 -11.78 14.50 25.03
CA ILE A 47 -10.89 14.44 23.86
C ILE A 47 -11.63 14.02 22.57
N LEU A 48 -12.82 13.39 22.68
CA LEU A 48 -13.65 12.98 21.55
C LEU A 48 -15.09 13.48 21.71
N ASP A 49 -15.50 14.47 20.92
CA ASP A 49 -16.89 14.87 20.78
C ASP A 49 -17.60 13.92 19.80
N TYR A 50 -18.21 12.87 20.33
CA TYR A 50 -19.14 12.00 19.59
C TYR A 50 -20.56 12.48 19.86
N SER A 51 -20.96 13.56 19.18
CA SER A 51 -22.35 13.99 19.15
C SER A 51 -23.14 13.07 18.21
N SER A 52 -23.99 12.25 18.82
CA SER A 52 -24.96 11.36 18.17
C SER A 52 -26.36 11.93 18.38
N ALA A 53 -27.01 12.35 17.31
CA ALA A 53 -28.47 12.44 17.16
C ALA A 53 -28.73 12.40 15.65
N GLU A 54 -29.14 11.26 15.07
CA GLU A 54 -30.54 10.79 15.03
C GLU A 54 -31.45 11.93 14.55
N ASP A 55 -31.61 12.08 13.23
CA ASP A 55 -32.80 12.74 12.69
C ASP A 55 -33.48 11.81 11.68
N SER A 56 -34.73 11.54 11.98
CA SER A 56 -35.64 10.69 11.25
C SER A 56 -36.10 11.45 10.01
N ILE A 57 -36.12 10.83 8.83
CA ILE A 57 -36.98 11.32 7.75
C ILE A 57 -37.82 10.16 7.23
N GLU A 58 -39.10 10.32 7.54
CA GLU A 58 -40.24 9.51 7.17
C GLU A 58 -40.42 9.41 5.65
N THR A 59 -40.99 8.28 5.27
CA THR A 59 -41.70 8.05 4.01
C THR A 59 -42.86 9.04 3.85
N ASP A 60 -43.00 9.71 2.71
CA ASP A 60 -44.15 9.55 1.81
C ASP A 60 -44.09 10.48 0.59
N THR A 61 -44.89 10.12 -0.42
CA THR A 61 -45.40 10.93 -1.56
C THR A 61 -44.85 10.58 -2.94
N ALA A 62 -45.65 9.77 -3.62
CA ALA A 62 -45.68 9.50 -5.06
C ALA A 62 -46.07 10.73 -5.90
N MET A 63 -45.55 10.78 -7.15
CA MET A 63 -46.17 11.29 -8.40
C MET A 63 -45.21 10.85 -9.54
N ASP A 64 -45.44 9.85 -10.39
CA ASP A 64 -46.50 9.54 -11.39
C ASP A 64 -46.12 10.00 -12.82
N ILE A 65 -46.04 9.00 -13.75
CA ILE A 65 -46.45 9.02 -15.19
C ILE A 65 -45.57 9.79 -16.21
N GLN A 66 -45.20 9.30 -17.42
CA GLN A 66 -45.66 8.18 -18.27
C GLN A 66 -44.59 7.84 -19.36
N ASP A 67 -44.67 6.59 -19.86
CA ASP A 67 -44.50 6.12 -21.25
C ASP A 67 -43.25 6.42 -22.09
N THR A 68 -42.57 5.36 -22.53
CA THR A 68 -42.85 4.82 -23.88
C THR A 68 -42.34 3.39 -24.04
N LEU A 69 -43.33 2.53 -24.31
CA LEU A 69 -43.33 1.11 -24.71
C LEU A 69 -42.41 0.78 -25.90
N ASP A 70 -41.66 -0.32 -25.86
CA ASP A 70 -41.96 -1.64 -26.51
C ASP A 70 -41.37 -1.67 -27.95
N GLU A 71 -40.80 -2.73 -28.53
CA GLU A 71 -41.16 -4.15 -28.58
C GLU A 71 -40.00 -4.86 -29.31
N SER A 72 -39.47 -6.02 -28.85
CA SER A 72 -39.64 -7.33 -29.50
C SER A 72 -38.27 -8.04 -29.64
N MET A 73 -38.03 -9.34 -29.44
CA MET A 73 -38.73 -10.49 -28.86
C MET A 73 -37.74 -11.69 -28.84
N HIS A 74 -38.12 -12.74 -28.08
CA HIS A 74 -37.77 -14.17 -28.19
C HIS A 74 -36.43 -14.64 -27.55
N ALA A 75 -36.46 -15.21 -26.34
CA ALA A 75 -36.89 -16.57 -26.01
C ALA A 75 -35.92 -17.67 -26.50
N PHE A 76 -35.13 -18.22 -25.58
CA PHE A 76 -34.91 -19.66 -25.51
C PHE A 76 -34.63 -20.05 -24.04
N SER A 77 -35.67 -20.63 -23.44
CA SER A 77 -35.62 -21.38 -22.20
C SER A 77 -35.10 -22.78 -22.49
N LEU A 78 -34.02 -23.20 -21.82
CA LEU A 78 -33.72 -24.61 -21.59
C LEU A 78 -33.21 -24.77 -20.15
N SER A 79 -33.94 -25.58 -19.40
CA SER A 79 -33.68 -26.02 -18.04
C SER A 79 -32.28 -26.61 -17.86
N VAL A 80 -31.56 -26.18 -16.82
CA VAL A 80 -30.38 -26.88 -16.28
C VAL A 80 -30.67 -27.23 -14.82
N PRO A 81 -30.47 -28.49 -14.37
CA PRO A 81 -30.74 -28.91 -13.01
C PRO A 81 -29.76 -28.27 -12.02
N VAL A 82 -30.28 -27.76 -10.92
CA VAL A 82 -29.52 -27.19 -9.80
C VAL A 82 -28.79 -28.32 -9.07
N ALA A 83 -27.47 -28.39 -9.24
CA ALA A 83 -26.57 -29.09 -8.34
C ALA A 83 -25.97 -28.10 -7.33
N PRO A 84 -25.67 -28.50 -6.08
CA PRO A 84 -25.16 -27.59 -5.06
C PRO A 84 -23.69 -27.26 -5.39
N MET A 85 -23.44 -26.09 -6.00
CA MET A 85 -22.08 -25.65 -6.33
C MET A 85 -21.47 -24.87 -5.17
N SER A 86 -20.38 -25.43 -4.66
CA SER A 86 -19.47 -24.89 -3.66
C SER A 86 -18.90 -23.51 -4.04
N PRO A 87 -18.60 -22.62 -3.07
CA PRO A 87 -18.01 -21.31 -3.33
C PRO A 87 -16.50 -21.43 -3.58
N GLN A 88 -16.09 -21.72 -4.82
CA GLN A 88 -14.67 -21.69 -5.23
C GLN A 88 -14.52 -21.17 -6.67
N SER A 89 -14.62 -19.85 -6.90
CA SER A 89 -14.39 -19.31 -8.26
C SER A 89 -13.96 -17.84 -8.35
N SER A 90 -13.58 -17.16 -7.27
CA SER A 90 -13.15 -15.75 -7.35
C SER A 90 -11.67 -15.56 -7.70
N VAL A 91 -10.80 -16.50 -7.31
CA VAL A 91 -9.34 -16.39 -7.49
C VAL A 91 -8.85 -16.72 -8.90
N ALA A 92 -9.47 -17.71 -9.57
CA ALA A 92 -9.05 -18.14 -10.91
C ALA A 92 -9.30 -17.06 -11.99
N ASP A 93 -10.46 -16.40 -11.93
CA ASP A 93 -10.87 -15.38 -12.91
C ASP A 93 -10.01 -14.10 -12.82
N ALA A 94 -9.54 -13.74 -11.62
CA ALA A 94 -8.60 -12.63 -11.42
C ALA A 94 -7.17 -12.95 -11.93
N ALA A 95 -6.73 -14.19 -11.77
CA ALA A 95 -5.45 -14.67 -12.28
C ALA A 95 -5.45 -14.74 -13.82
N GLU A 96 -6.58 -15.15 -14.42
CA GLU A 96 -6.75 -15.18 -15.87
C GLU A 96 -6.70 -13.76 -16.47
N LYS A 97 -7.44 -12.80 -15.88
CA LYS A 97 -7.41 -11.39 -16.30
C LYS A 97 -6.00 -10.78 -16.20
N THR A 98 -5.27 -11.13 -15.14
CA THR A 98 -3.86 -10.73 -14.95
C THR A 98 -2.98 -11.26 -16.07
N THR A 99 -3.09 -12.55 -16.37
CA THR A 99 -2.30 -13.20 -17.43
C THR A 99 -2.59 -12.57 -18.79
N LYS A 100 -3.87 -12.35 -19.13
CA LYS A 100 -4.27 -11.69 -20.39
C LYS A 100 -3.71 -10.28 -20.53
N TYR A 101 -3.62 -9.52 -19.44
CA TYR A 101 -3.00 -8.19 -19.48
C TYR A 101 -1.51 -8.27 -19.84
N LEU A 102 -0.77 -9.19 -19.21
CA LEU A 102 0.66 -9.36 -19.41
C LEU A 102 0.98 -9.94 -20.81
N GLU A 103 0.15 -10.84 -21.32
CA GLU A 103 0.25 -11.34 -22.69
C GLU A 103 0.05 -10.21 -23.71
N LYS A 104 -0.97 -9.36 -23.50
CA LYS A 104 -1.17 -8.16 -24.34
C LYS A 104 0.01 -7.20 -24.27
N LEU A 105 0.57 -6.99 -23.08
CA LEU A 105 1.75 -6.14 -22.88
C LEU A 105 2.95 -6.70 -23.64
N TYR A 106 3.19 -8.00 -23.52
CA TYR A 106 4.25 -8.70 -24.23
C TYR A 106 4.12 -8.54 -25.75
N CYS A 107 2.92 -8.78 -26.28
CA CYS A 107 2.61 -8.62 -27.71
C CYS A 107 2.76 -7.17 -28.19
N MET A 108 2.34 -6.18 -27.38
CA MET A 108 2.55 -4.77 -27.67
C MET A 108 4.04 -4.43 -27.80
N LEU A 109 4.88 -4.97 -26.91
CA LEU A 109 6.33 -4.73 -26.94
C LEU A 109 7.01 -5.37 -28.16
N GLU A 110 6.51 -6.52 -28.64
CA GLU A 110 7.03 -7.13 -29.87
C GLU A 110 6.67 -6.35 -31.14
N GLN A 111 5.51 -5.68 -31.15
CA GLN A 111 5.06 -4.87 -32.28
C GLN A 111 5.45 -3.39 -32.17
N CYS A 112 6.09 -2.99 -31.07
CA CYS A 112 6.47 -1.61 -30.84
C CYS A 112 7.69 -1.23 -31.69
N PRO A 113 7.69 -0.06 -32.35
CA PRO A 113 8.89 0.42 -33.01
C PRO A 113 10.00 0.67 -31.98
N PRO A 114 11.26 0.32 -32.31
CA PRO A 114 12.37 0.39 -31.36
C PRO A 114 12.70 1.82 -30.91
N SER A 115 12.26 2.84 -31.67
CA SER A 115 12.36 4.25 -31.30
C SER A 115 11.39 4.68 -30.20
N VAL A 116 10.36 3.89 -29.92
CA VAL A 116 9.34 4.18 -28.90
C VAL A 116 9.57 3.33 -27.66
N ALA A 117 9.62 2.01 -27.84
CA ALA A 117 9.97 1.07 -26.79
C ALA A 117 10.58 -0.20 -27.38
N ALA A 118 11.54 -0.80 -26.68
CA ALA A 118 12.19 -2.03 -27.09
C ALA A 118 12.57 -2.89 -25.88
N TRP A 119 12.74 -4.18 -26.11
CA TRP A 119 13.41 -5.06 -25.17
C TRP A 119 14.88 -4.69 -25.03
N THR A 120 15.45 -4.86 -23.84
CA THR A 120 16.89 -4.81 -23.65
C THR A 120 17.56 -5.98 -24.38
N ASN A 121 18.87 -5.87 -24.65
CA ASN A 121 19.61 -6.90 -25.38
C ASN A 121 19.49 -8.29 -24.73
N ASP A 122 19.48 -8.33 -23.40
CA ASP A 122 19.36 -9.56 -22.62
C ASP A 122 17.91 -10.06 -22.48
N GLY A 123 16.92 -9.29 -22.97
CA GLY A 123 15.50 -9.65 -22.91
C GLY A 123 14.87 -9.65 -21.51
N THR A 124 15.62 -9.26 -20.47
CA THR A 124 15.19 -9.28 -19.05
C THR A 124 14.44 -8.02 -18.61
N ALA A 125 14.41 -7.00 -19.46
CA ALA A 125 13.74 -5.74 -19.24
C ALA A 125 13.30 -5.14 -20.57
N PHE A 126 12.44 -4.13 -20.51
CA PHE A 126 12.13 -3.30 -21.66
C PHE A 126 12.31 -1.83 -21.32
N ALA A 127 12.75 -1.05 -22.29
CA ALA A 127 13.00 0.37 -22.19
C ALA A 127 11.98 1.13 -23.03
N ILE A 128 11.49 2.24 -22.48
CA ILE A 128 10.60 3.18 -23.15
C ILE A 128 11.40 4.45 -23.39
N TYR A 129 11.70 4.71 -24.66
CA TYR A 129 12.47 5.87 -25.12
C TYR A 129 11.59 7.10 -25.32
N ASN A 130 10.33 6.91 -25.70
CA ASN A 130 9.38 8.00 -25.91
C ASN A 130 8.01 7.66 -25.30
N SER A 131 7.76 8.17 -24.09
CA SER A 131 6.50 7.94 -23.36
C SER A 131 5.28 8.55 -24.07
N SER A 132 5.41 9.73 -24.68
CA SER A 132 4.31 10.41 -25.37
C SER A 132 3.89 9.67 -26.64
N ALA A 133 4.87 9.19 -27.42
CA ALA A 133 4.61 8.39 -28.61
C ALA A 133 3.95 7.06 -28.23
N LEU A 134 4.43 6.38 -27.19
CA LEU A 134 3.83 5.15 -26.69
C LEU A 134 2.36 5.36 -26.31
N GLU A 135 2.06 6.41 -25.55
CA GLU A 135 0.71 6.76 -25.10
C GLU A 135 -0.26 7.01 -26.25
N LYS A 136 0.17 7.74 -27.29
CA LYS A 136 -0.69 8.12 -28.41
C LYS A 136 -0.84 7.03 -29.46
N THR A 137 0.18 6.20 -29.67
CA THR A 137 0.24 5.31 -30.85
C THR A 137 0.14 3.82 -30.51
N MET A 138 0.73 3.39 -29.39
CA MET A 138 0.83 1.97 -29.04
C MET A 138 -0.23 1.56 -28.02
N ILE A 139 -0.39 2.32 -26.94
CA ILE A 139 -1.37 2.00 -25.90
C ILE A 139 -2.79 1.81 -26.47
N PRO A 140 -3.33 2.71 -27.32
CA PRO A 140 -4.71 2.59 -27.82
C PRO A 140 -4.95 1.37 -28.72
N LYS A 141 -3.89 0.75 -29.27
CA LYS A 141 -4.00 -0.44 -30.12
C LYS A 141 -4.20 -1.74 -29.33
N PHE A 142 -3.66 -1.80 -28.11
CA PHE A 142 -3.65 -3.03 -27.29
C PHE A 142 -4.52 -2.91 -26.03
N PHE A 143 -4.64 -1.70 -25.50
CA PHE A 143 -5.32 -1.38 -24.25
C PHE A 143 -6.35 -0.27 -24.46
N LYS A 144 -7.24 -0.10 -23.47
CA LYS A 144 -8.05 1.12 -23.40
C LYS A 144 -7.11 2.33 -23.34
N PRO A 145 -7.41 3.45 -24.01
CA PRO A 145 -6.58 4.65 -23.95
C PRO A 145 -6.35 5.08 -22.50
N ILE A 146 -5.09 5.10 -22.08
CA ILE A 146 -4.67 5.48 -20.74
C ILE A 146 -3.41 6.32 -20.83
N LYS A 147 -3.26 7.24 -19.87
CA LYS A 147 -2.02 8.02 -19.74
C LYS A 147 -0.84 7.12 -19.40
N PHE A 148 0.36 7.52 -19.82
CA PHE A 148 1.60 6.80 -19.54
C PHE A 148 1.79 6.54 -18.04
N GLU A 149 1.48 7.51 -17.19
CA GLU A 149 1.64 7.34 -15.74
C GLU A 149 0.67 6.26 -15.19
N SER A 150 -0.56 6.20 -15.70
CA SER A 150 -1.50 5.13 -15.35
C SER A 150 -1.01 3.76 -15.82
N PHE A 151 -0.41 3.69 -17.01
CA PHE A 151 0.24 2.48 -17.51
C PHE A 151 1.41 2.05 -16.61
N ALA A 152 2.29 2.97 -16.23
CA ALA A 152 3.38 2.68 -15.30
C ALA A 152 2.87 2.19 -13.94
N ARG A 153 1.75 2.74 -13.43
CA ARG A 153 1.12 2.26 -12.20
C ARG A 153 0.56 0.84 -12.34
N GLN A 154 0.02 0.47 -13.51
CA GLN A 154 -0.40 -0.91 -13.75
C GLN A 154 0.80 -1.86 -13.67
N LEU A 155 1.91 -1.52 -14.31
CA LEU A 155 3.16 -2.28 -14.20
C LEU A 155 3.64 -2.40 -12.76
N ASN A 156 3.61 -1.31 -11.98
CA ASN A 156 3.98 -1.35 -10.57
C ASN A 156 3.12 -2.34 -9.77
N SER A 157 1.83 -2.47 -10.10
CA SER A 157 0.96 -3.45 -9.45
C SER A 157 1.32 -4.90 -9.78
N TYR A 158 2.01 -5.18 -10.89
CA TYR A 158 2.57 -6.49 -11.20
C TYR A 158 4.00 -6.67 -10.68
N GLY A 159 4.52 -5.68 -9.94
CA GLY A 159 5.84 -5.75 -9.32
C GLY A 159 7.02 -5.40 -10.21
N PHE A 160 6.77 -4.77 -11.37
CA PHE A 160 7.85 -4.23 -12.20
C PHE A 160 8.61 -3.14 -11.45
N LYS A 161 9.94 -3.15 -11.57
CA LYS A 161 10.81 -2.10 -11.08
C LYS A 161 11.03 -1.08 -12.19
N LYS A 162 10.70 0.18 -11.91
CA LYS A 162 10.92 1.32 -12.82
C LYS A 162 12.26 1.97 -12.49
N THR A 163 13.15 2.04 -13.47
CA THR A 163 14.42 2.78 -13.38
C THR A 163 14.38 3.92 -14.39
N LYS A 164 14.72 5.13 -13.96
CA LYS A 164 14.86 6.29 -14.86
C LYS A 164 16.33 6.41 -15.25
N LEU A 165 16.60 6.34 -16.55
CA LEU A 165 17.93 6.54 -17.11
C LEU A 165 17.92 7.86 -17.90
N VAL A 166 19.01 8.62 -17.81
CA VAL A 166 19.21 9.82 -18.64
C VAL A 166 20.32 9.50 -19.63
N MET A 167 19.99 9.47 -20.91
CA MET A 167 20.91 9.19 -22.00
C MET A 167 20.89 10.34 -22.98
N ARG A 168 22.03 11.03 -23.17
CA ARG A 168 22.18 12.12 -24.16
C ARG A 168 21.00 13.09 -24.12
N ASP A 169 20.71 13.61 -22.92
CA ASP A 169 19.60 14.53 -22.61
C ASP A 169 18.18 13.99 -22.82
N THR A 170 18.05 12.70 -23.15
CA THR A 170 16.75 12.02 -23.25
C THR A 170 16.49 11.17 -22.02
N VAL A 171 15.28 11.26 -21.48
CA VAL A 171 14.83 10.43 -20.35
C VAL A 171 14.26 9.12 -20.88
N VAL A 172 14.87 8.01 -20.47
CA VAL A 172 14.45 6.65 -20.78
C VAL A 172 13.92 5.98 -19.52
N PHE A 173 12.80 5.28 -19.63
CA PHE A 173 12.24 4.49 -18.53
C PHE A 173 12.45 3.01 -18.78
N GLU A 174 13.29 2.36 -17.97
CA GLU A 174 13.45 0.90 -17.99
C GLU A 174 12.48 0.27 -16.99
N PHE A 175 11.80 -0.79 -17.41
CA PHE A 175 10.94 -1.62 -16.57
C PHE A 175 11.47 -3.05 -16.56
N ARG A 176 11.75 -3.56 -15.36
CA ARG A 176 12.33 -4.90 -15.14
C ARG A 176 11.45 -5.75 -14.24
N HIS A 177 11.30 -7.03 -14.60
CA HIS A 177 10.62 -8.01 -13.75
C HIS A 177 11.23 -9.41 -13.97
N ALA A 178 11.46 -10.16 -12.88
CA ALA A 178 12.21 -11.42 -12.92
C ALA A 178 11.60 -12.52 -13.81
N ARG A 179 10.27 -12.51 -13.96
CA ARG A 179 9.49 -13.50 -14.72
C ARG A 179 8.86 -12.94 -15.99
N PHE A 180 9.23 -11.71 -16.36
CA PHE A 180 8.79 -11.07 -17.60
C PHE A 180 10.00 -10.97 -18.52
N VAL A 181 10.29 -12.08 -19.23
CA VAL A 181 11.49 -12.23 -20.05
C VAL A 181 11.07 -12.50 -21.49
N ARG A 182 11.76 -11.87 -22.44
CA ARG A 182 11.54 -12.07 -23.88
C ARG A 182 11.71 -13.54 -24.25
N GLY A 183 10.73 -14.12 -24.96
CA GLY A 183 10.73 -15.52 -25.40
C GLY A 183 10.27 -16.53 -24.35
N GLN A 184 9.97 -16.11 -23.11
CA GLN A 184 9.49 -16.99 -22.03
C GLN A 184 8.07 -16.61 -21.60
N SER A 185 7.12 -16.69 -22.52
CA SER A 185 5.71 -16.34 -22.31
C SER A 185 5.02 -17.21 -21.24
N ASP A 186 5.48 -18.44 -21.03
CA ASP A 186 4.91 -19.35 -20.02
C ASP A 186 5.05 -18.80 -18.60
N GLN A 187 6.12 -18.04 -18.33
CA GLN A 187 6.35 -17.44 -17.02
C GLN A 187 5.38 -16.30 -16.71
N LEU A 188 4.71 -15.73 -17.71
CA LEU A 188 3.75 -14.64 -17.52
C LEU A 188 2.59 -15.05 -16.61
N ARG A 189 2.13 -16.31 -16.71
CA ARG A 189 1.06 -16.90 -15.89
C ARG A 189 1.37 -16.87 -14.40
N THR A 190 2.66 -16.88 -14.07
CA THR A 190 3.10 -16.97 -12.69
C THR A 190 3.14 -15.58 -12.01
N ILE A 191 3.15 -14.51 -12.81
CA ILE A 191 3.13 -13.13 -12.32
C ILE A 191 1.73 -12.80 -11.79
N GLN A 192 1.65 -12.42 -10.53
CA GLN A 192 0.39 -12.04 -9.90
C GLN A 192 0.36 -10.54 -9.61
N ARG A 193 -0.82 -9.95 -9.73
CA ARG A 193 -1.05 -8.55 -9.36
C ARG A 193 -0.99 -8.42 -7.84
N ARG A 194 -0.08 -7.59 -7.34
CA ARG A 194 -0.03 -7.17 -5.93
C ARG A 194 -1.33 -6.46 -5.57
N ARG A 195 -2.05 -6.98 -4.58
CA ARG A 195 -3.17 -6.27 -3.97
C ARG A 195 -2.61 -5.08 -3.20
N ARG A 196 -3.21 -3.89 -3.35
CA ARG A 196 -2.87 -2.76 -2.48
C ARG A 196 -3.37 -3.12 -1.09
N ARG A 197 -2.46 -3.49 -0.18
CA ARG A 197 -2.77 -3.93 1.19
C ARG A 197 -3.60 -2.94 2.02
N MET A 198 -3.73 -1.68 1.59
CA MET A 198 -4.36 -0.61 2.37
C MET A 198 -5.71 -0.10 1.86
N GLN A 199 -6.30 -0.66 0.79
CA GLN A 199 -7.67 -0.27 0.43
C GLN A 199 -8.67 -1.24 1.06
N ARG A 200 -9.33 -0.75 2.12
CA ARG A 200 -10.53 -1.28 2.80
C ARG A 200 -10.72 -2.78 2.56
N LEU A 201 -9.95 -3.59 3.27
CA LEU A 201 -10.25 -5.01 3.39
C LEU A 201 -11.60 -5.10 4.10
N SER A 202 -12.58 -5.73 3.45
CA SER A 202 -13.83 -6.06 4.12
C SER A 202 -13.53 -7.11 5.20
N SER A 203 -14.33 -7.17 6.26
CA SER A 203 -14.15 -8.16 7.34
C SER A 203 -14.08 -9.60 6.81
N THR A 204 -14.73 -9.85 5.66
CA THR A 204 -14.73 -11.12 4.95
C THR A 204 -13.38 -11.45 4.27
N ASP A 205 -12.68 -10.46 3.71
CA ASP A 205 -11.39 -10.66 3.05
C ASP A 205 -10.24 -10.94 4.04
N MET A 206 -10.40 -10.52 5.30
CA MET A 206 -9.42 -10.74 6.37
C MET A 206 -9.45 -12.18 6.88
N ALA A 207 -10.60 -12.85 6.81
CA ALA A 207 -10.79 -14.22 7.31
C ALA A 207 -10.19 -15.29 6.38
N ASP A 208 -10.03 -14.99 5.09
CA ASP A 208 -9.48 -15.91 4.06
C ASP A 208 -7.99 -15.66 3.76
N MET A 209 -7.33 -14.76 4.50
CA MET A 209 -5.92 -14.44 4.32
C MET A 209 -5.02 -15.43 5.05
N SER A 210 -3.97 -15.91 4.39
CA SER A 210 -3.02 -16.84 5.02
C SER A 210 -2.25 -16.17 6.15
N ASP A 211 -1.84 -16.96 7.17
CA ASP A 211 -1.04 -16.48 8.31
C ASP A 211 0.26 -15.78 7.86
N MET A 212 0.88 -16.27 6.78
CA MET A 212 2.07 -15.66 6.20
C MET A 212 1.80 -14.26 5.60
N GLU A 213 0.65 -14.09 4.95
CA GLU A 213 0.23 -12.80 4.40
C GLU A 213 -0.12 -11.80 5.50
N LEU A 214 -0.75 -12.26 6.58
CA LEU A 214 -1.05 -11.44 7.76
C LEU A 214 0.22 -11.00 8.47
N ARG A 215 1.15 -11.93 8.74
CA ARG A 215 2.46 -11.63 9.34
C ARG A 215 3.27 -10.63 8.52
N CYS A 216 3.25 -10.79 7.20
CA CYS A 216 3.95 -9.88 6.31
C CYS A 216 3.29 -8.49 6.28
N MET A 217 1.95 -8.40 6.40
CA MET A 217 1.24 -7.12 6.49
C MET A 217 1.57 -6.39 7.79
N VAL A 218 1.54 -7.10 8.92
CA VAL A 218 1.92 -6.55 10.22
C VAL A 218 3.37 -6.07 10.20
N GLY A 219 4.27 -6.83 9.57
CA GLY A 219 5.66 -6.44 9.39
C GLY A 219 5.84 -5.16 8.56
N ASP A 220 5.08 -4.99 7.48
CA ASP A 220 5.12 -3.78 6.67
C ASP A 220 4.58 -2.56 7.44
N MET A 221 3.49 -2.73 8.20
CA MET A 221 2.94 -1.68 9.07
C MET A 221 3.94 -1.28 10.15
N MET A 222 4.63 -2.24 10.77
CA MET A 222 5.61 -1.97 11.81
C MET A 222 6.82 -1.19 11.27
N ARG A 223 7.30 -1.50 10.06
CA ARG A 223 8.36 -0.70 9.41
C ARG A 223 7.92 0.73 9.10
N PHE A 224 6.66 0.89 8.68
CA PHE A 224 6.11 2.23 8.43
C PHE A 224 6.03 3.05 9.72
N VAL A 225 5.53 2.47 10.81
CA VAL A 225 5.50 3.12 12.13
C VAL A 225 6.91 3.49 12.60
N GLN A 226 7.90 2.59 12.45
CA GLN A 226 9.29 2.89 12.79
C GLN A 226 9.86 4.06 11.97
N THR A 227 9.51 4.13 10.69
CA THR A 227 9.93 5.24 9.81
C THR A 227 9.32 6.55 10.27
N LEU A 228 8.00 6.56 10.51
CA LEU A 228 7.31 7.75 11.04
C LEU A 228 7.85 8.18 12.41
N GLN A 229 8.19 7.23 13.28
CA GLN A 229 8.82 7.52 14.57
C GLN A 229 10.18 8.19 14.38
N SER A 230 11.00 7.73 13.43
CA SER A 230 12.29 8.37 13.10
C SER A 230 12.09 9.81 12.63
N GLU A 231 11.18 10.02 11.68
CA GLU A 231 10.87 11.36 11.14
C GLU A 231 10.32 12.30 12.23
N LEU A 232 9.49 11.79 13.16
CA LEU A 232 9.01 12.56 14.30
C LEU A 232 10.12 12.94 15.27
N ILE A 233 11.10 12.05 15.50
CA ILE A 233 12.25 12.36 16.35
C ILE A 233 13.10 13.44 15.70
N GLU A 234 13.42 13.30 14.40
CA GLU A 234 14.22 14.27 13.65
C GLU A 234 13.56 15.65 13.61
N THR A 235 12.25 15.71 13.35
CA THR A 235 11.50 16.96 13.35
C THR A 235 11.43 17.58 14.75
N LYS A 236 11.26 16.76 15.80
CA LYS A 236 11.28 17.24 17.19
C LYS A 236 12.64 17.82 17.57
N GLU A 237 13.74 17.20 17.15
CA GLU A 237 15.10 17.72 17.38
C GLU A 237 15.33 19.03 16.62
N MET A 238 14.88 19.12 15.38
CA MET A 238 14.97 20.35 14.59
C MET A 238 14.19 21.49 15.26
N VAL A 239 12.93 21.26 15.66
CA VAL A 239 12.12 22.25 16.36
C VAL A 239 12.77 22.68 17.67
N LYS A 240 13.29 21.73 18.45
CA LYS A 240 14.00 22.04 19.70
C LYS A 240 15.20 22.95 19.45
N SER A 241 16.02 22.66 18.43
CA SER A 241 17.18 23.49 18.09
C SER A 241 16.79 24.93 17.71
N LEU A 242 15.66 25.11 17.02
CA LEU A 242 15.14 26.43 16.65
C LEU A 242 14.69 27.22 17.90
N VAL A 243 14.02 26.56 18.84
CA VAL A 243 13.59 27.18 20.10
C VAL A 243 14.80 27.54 20.98
N ASP A 244 15.80 26.66 21.06
CA ASP A 244 17.02 26.90 21.83
C ASP A 244 17.85 28.05 21.23
N SER A 245 17.90 28.18 19.89
CA SER A 245 18.54 29.35 19.25
C SER A 245 17.79 30.66 19.51
N LYS A 246 16.45 30.63 19.55
CA LYS A 246 15.60 31.81 19.77
C LYS A 246 15.68 32.33 21.21
N THR A 247 15.89 31.43 22.18
CA THR A 247 15.98 31.77 23.60
C THR A 247 17.34 32.34 23.97
N ASN A 248 18.42 31.92 23.29
CA ASN A 248 19.76 32.45 23.51
C ASN A 248 19.89 33.91 23.01
N ASP A 249 19.19 34.28 21.94
CA ASP A 249 19.15 35.67 21.43
C ASP A 249 18.37 36.64 22.33
N MET A 250 17.53 36.14 23.27
CA MET A 250 16.79 36.96 24.23
C MET A 250 17.50 37.13 25.58
N ALA A 251 18.58 36.39 25.85
CA ALA A 251 19.31 36.44 27.12
C ALA A 251 20.47 37.44 27.12
N ASP A 252 20.77 38.07 25.97
CA ASP A 252 21.88 39.01 25.76
C ASP A 252 21.43 40.48 25.68
N PHE A 253 20.26 40.81 26.24
CA PHE A 253 19.72 42.17 26.41
C PHE A 253 19.34 42.46 27.87
#